data_AF-A0A965YAK6-F1
#
_entry.id   AF-A0A965YAK6-F1
#
_cell.length_a   1.000
_cell.length_b   1.000
_cell.length_c   1.000
_cell.angle_alpha   90.00
_cell.angle_beta   90.00
_cell.angle_gamma   90.00
#
_symmetry.space_group_name_H-M   'P 1'
#
loop_
_entity.id
_entity.type
_entity.pdbx_description
1 polymer ?
#
loop_
_entity_poly.entity_id
_entity_poly.type
_entity_poly.pdbx_seq_one_letter_code
_entity_poly.pdbx_strand_id
1 'polypeptide(L)'
;MSKNYIPRELPPIINYNELISDIVEAHDAISELKGLLTTLNNPDLLARSLLTKEAILSSKIEGTQVDIEDVLEYEIKKTQTQTTEEDKDSREVINYRKAMYFAISEIEKKPIDSKLIKD
;
A
#
# COMPACT_ATOMS: atom_id res chain seq x y z
N MET A 1 -15.31 30.75 18.74
CA MET A 1 -15.41 29.27 18.83
C MET A 1 -15.17 28.73 17.43
N SER A 2 -14.12 27.92 17.24
CA SER A 2 -13.83 27.29 15.95
C SER A 2 -15.01 26.40 15.56
N LYS A 3 -15.52 26.53 14.34
CA LYS A 3 -16.59 25.67 13.83
C LYS A 3 -15.98 24.28 13.62
N ASN A 4 -16.43 23.29 14.37
CA ASN A 4 -16.03 21.90 14.14
C ASN A 4 -16.41 21.50 12.70
N TYR A 5 -15.47 20.87 11.98
CA TYR A 5 -15.73 20.35 10.65
C TYR A 5 -16.68 19.16 10.74
N ILE A 6 -17.78 19.20 9.99
CA ILE A 6 -18.73 18.09 9.85
C ILE A 6 -18.44 17.47 8.48
N PRO A 7 -17.99 16.20 8.40
CA PRO A 7 -17.79 15.53 7.13
C PRO A 7 -19.06 15.49 6.29
N ARG A 8 -18.91 15.56 4.97
CA ARG A 8 -20.03 15.32 4.05
C ARG A 8 -20.49 13.87 4.17
N GLU A 9 -21.80 13.64 4.05
CA GLU A 9 -22.35 12.28 4.02
C GLU A 9 -21.85 11.52 2.79
N LEU A 10 -21.64 10.22 2.96
CA LEU A 10 -21.27 9.30 1.90
C LEU A 10 -22.54 8.57 1.38
N PRO A 11 -22.62 8.22 0.09
CA PRO A 11 -21.61 8.50 -0.95
C PRO A 11 -21.71 9.94 -1.49
N PRO A 12 -20.60 10.52 -1.96
CA PRO A 12 -20.64 11.82 -2.63
C PRO A 12 -21.40 11.72 -3.96
N ILE A 13 -22.02 12.82 -4.38
CA ILE A 13 -22.55 12.95 -5.74
C ILE A 13 -21.38 13.11 -6.71
N ILE A 14 -21.19 12.16 -7.61
CA ILE A 14 -20.10 12.12 -8.60
C ILE A 14 -20.68 12.31 -10.00
N ASN A 15 -20.12 13.22 -10.80
CA ASN A 15 -20.44 13.34 -12.22
C ASN A 15 -19.52 12.41 -13.04
N TYR A 16 -19.97 11.18 -13.29
CA TYR A 16 -19.17 10.20 -14.01
C TYR A 16 -18.83 10.60 -15.44
N ASN A 17 -19.66 11.42 -16.11
CA ASN A 17 -19.41 11.82 -17.50
C ASN A 17 -18.09 12.56 -17.67
N GLU A 18 -17.70 13.36 -16.67
CA GLU A 18 -16.42 14.09 -16.68
C GLU A 18 -15.22 13.16 -16.42
N LEU A 19 -15.44 11.99 -15.83
CA LEU A 19 -14.40 11.03 -15.44
C LEU A 19 -14.23 9.89 -16.43
N ILE A 20 -15.08 9.78 -17.47
CA ILE A 20 -15.06 8.63 -18.40
C ILE A 20 -13.68 8.46 -19.02
N SER A 21 -13.04 9.55 -19.47
CA SER A 21 -11.72 9.50 -20.09
C SER A 21 -10.67 8.94 -19.11
N ASP A 22 -10.63 9.49 -17.89
CA ASP A 22 -9.66 9.09 -16.86
C ASP A 22 -9.88 7.64 -16.41
N ILE A 23 -11.15 7.22 -16.30
CA ILE A 23 -11.50 5.83 -15.93
C ILE A 23 -11.03 4.86 -17.01
N VAL A 24 -11.23 5.19 -18.29
CA VAL A 24 -10.77 4.35 -19.40
C VAL A 24 -9.25 4.26 -19.42
N GLU A 25 -8.55 5.39 -19.31
CA GLU A 25 -7.09 5.41 -19.27
C GLU A 25 -6.52 4.58 -18.10
N ALA A 26 -7.09 4.75 -16.90
CA ALA A 26 -6.69 3.96 -15.73
C ALA A 26 -6.99 2.47 -15.91
N HIS A 27 -8.14 2.12 -16.49
CA HIS A 27 -8.52 0.74 -16.77
C HIS A 27 -7.56 0.08 -17.77
N ASP A 28 -7.20 0.80 -18.83
CA ASP A 28 -6.30 0.32 -19.88
C ASP A 28 -4.89 0.06 -19.30
N ALA A 29 -4.36 0.99 -18.49
CA ALA A 29 -3.07 0.81 -17.82
C ALA A 29 -3.05 -0.40 -16.87
N ILE A 30 -4.12 -0.61 -16.08
CA ILE A 30 -4.25 -1.79 -15.21
C ILE A 30 -4.33 -3.07 -16.04
N SER A 31 -5.05 -3.04 -17.16
CA SER A 31 -5.23 -4.19 -18.04
C SER A 31 -3.92 -4.58 -18.74
N GLU A 32 -3.14 -3.59 -19.18
CA GLU A 32 -1.79 -3.81 -19.74
C GLU A 32 -0.88 -4.46 -18.70
N LEU A 33 -0.81 -3.93 -17.48
CA LEU A 33 -0.04 -4.53 -16.39
C LEU A 33 -0.48 -5.98 -16.13
N LYS A 34 -1.79 -6.22 -16.03
CA LYS A 34 -2.33 -7.57 -15.83
C LYS A 34 -1.90 -8.52 -16.94
N GLY A 35 -1.92 -8.07 -18.20
CA GLY A 35 -1.44 -8.83 -19.36
C GLY A 35 0.04 -9.18 -19.24
N LEU A 36 0.90 -8.20 -18.97
CA LEU A 36 2.35 -8.40 -18.84
C LEU A 36 2.71 -9.40 -17.75
N LEU A 37 2.02 -9.34 -16.60
CA LEU A 37 2.26 -10.27 -15.48
C LEU A 37 2.04 -11.75 -15.86
N THR A 38 1.18 -12.05 -16.84
CA THR A 38 0.95 -13.43 -17.31
C THR A 38 2.15 -14.05 -18.03
N THR A 39 3.08 -13.24 -18.51
CA THR A 39 4.27 -13.70 -19.24
C THR A 39 5.43 -14.07 -18.32
N LEU A 40 5.32 -13.76 -17.02
CA LEU A 40 6.39 -13.95 -16.05
C LEU A 40 6.32 -15.34 -15.42
N ASN A 41 7.46 -16.00 -15.31
CA ASN A 41 7.56 -17.29 -14.62
C ASN A 41 7.27 -17.18 -13.11
N ASN A 42 7.56 -16.01 -12.52
CA ASN A 42 7.35 -15.76 -11.09
C ASN A 42 6.97 -14.28 -10.86
N PRO A 43 5.69 -13.92 -11.01
CA PRO A 43 5.22 -12.54 -10.81
C PRO A 43 5.36 -12.06 -9.35
N ASP A 44 5.40 -12.98 -8.37
CA ASP A 44 5.51 -12.63 -6.95
C ASP A 44 6.81 -11.91 -6.61
N LEU A 45 7.90 -12.17 -7.36
CA LEU A 45 9.17 -11.49 -7.16
C LEU A 45 9.07 -9.99 -7.46
N LEU A 46 8.37 -9.63 -8.55
CA LEU A 46 8.09 -8.24 -8.88
C LEU A 46 7.10 -7.63 -7.90
N ALA A 47 6.04 -8.36 -7.57
CA ALA A 47 5.02 -7.89 -6.61
C ALA A 47 5.63 -7.51 -5.26
N ARG A 48 6.54 -8.34 -4.72
CA ARG A 48 7.27 -8.05 -3.47
C ARG A 48 8.09 -6.75 -3.55
N SER A 49 8.78 -6.54 -4.67
CA SER A 49 9.65 -5.37 -4.87
C SER A 49 8.81 -4.10 -5.02
N LEU A 50 7.73 -4.16 -5.81
CA LEU A 50 6.79 -3.06 -5.99
C LEU A 50 6.08 -2.71 -4.69
N LEU A 51 5.64 -3.71 -3.92
CA LEU A 51 5.01 -3.48 -2.62
C LEU A 51 5.99 -2.83 -1.62
N THR A 52 7.27 -3.19 -1.68
CA THR A 52 8.29 -2.56 -0.83
C THR A 52 8.49 -1.09 -1.21
N LYS A 53 8.56 -0.79 -2.51
CA LYS A 53 8.65 0.59 -3.01
C LYS A 53 7.42 1.40 -2.61
N GLU A 54 6.23 0.84 -2.74
CA GLU A 54 4.99 1.49 -2.34
C GLU A 54 4.95 1.76 -0.83
N ALA A 55 5.33 0.77 -0.01
CA ALA A 55 5.40 0.91 1.44
C ALA A 55 6.36 2.04 1.85
N ILE A 56 7.54 2.14 1.23
CA ILE A 56 8.48 3.25 1.45
C ILE A 56 7.85 4.60 1.08
N LEU A 57 7.24 4.70 -0.10
CA LEU A 57 6.63 5.94 -0.58
C LEU A 57 5.48 6.38 0.33
N SER A 58 4.66 5.44 0.78
CA SER A 58 3.53 5.70 1.68
C SER A 58 4.01 6.17 3.05
N SER A 59 4.94 5.43 3.67
CA SER A 59 5.55 5.80 4.96
C SER A 59 6.26 7.16 4.90
N LYS A 60 6.88 7.53 3.76
CA LYS A 60 7.51 8.84 3.58
C LYS A 60 6.54 10.01 3.69
N ILE A 61 5.26 9.82 3.36
CA ILE A 61 4.22 10.86 3.55
C ILE A 61 3.98 11.12 5.05
N GLU A 62 4.16 10.10 5.89
CA GLU A 62 3.96 10.16 7.34
C GLU A 62 5.21 10.63 8.11
N GLY A 63 6.35 10.76 7.43
CA GLY A 63 7.58 11.34 7.97
C GLY A 63 8.74 10.36 8.09
N THR A 64 8.56 9.10 7.72
CA THR A 64 9.59 8.06 7.69
C THR A 64 10.70 8.41 6.67
N GLN A 65 11.96 8.20 7.04
CA GLN A 65 13.13 8.46 6.19
C GLN A 65 13.95 7.19 6.05
N VAL A 66 13.62 6.39 5.02
CA VAL A 66 14.27 5.11 4.76
C VAL A 66 14.33 4.86 3.26
N ASP A 67 15.46 4.32 2.80
CA ASP A 67 15.64 3.87 1.42
C ASP A 67 15.47 2.34 1.32
N ILE A 68 15.46 1.82 0.08
CA ILE A 68 15.22 0.38 -0.13
C ILE A 68 16.36 -0.48 0.42
N GLU A 69 17.59 0.02 0.36
CA GLU A 69 18.78 -0.64 0.90
C GLU A 69 18.65 -0.86 2.40
N ASP A 70 18.20 0.15 3.16
CA ASP A 70 18.04 0.07 4.61
C ASP A 70 17.01 -0.98 5.00
N VAL A 71 15.87 -1.01 4.29
CA VAL A 71 14.81 -2.01 4.50
C VAL A 71 15.34 -3.42 4.24
N LEU A 72 16.11 -3.61 3.17
CA LEU A 72 16.70 -4.91 2.82
C LEU A 72 17.76 -5.32 3.85
N GLU A 73 18.63 -4.40 4.27
CA GLU A 73 19.60 -4.66 5.34
C GLU A 73 18.91 -5.06 6.64
N TYR A 74 17.85 -4.35 7.02
CA TYR A 74 17.06 -4.64 8.21
C TYR A 74 16.43 -6.05 8.16
N GLU A 75 15.90 -6.47 6.99
CA GLU A 75 15.40 -7.83 6.80
C GLU A 75 16.50 -8.91 6.96
N ILE A 76 17.73 -8.62 6.49
CA ILE A 76 18.87 -9.55 6.59
C ILE A 76 19.39 -9.67 8.02
N LYS A 77 19.50 -8.53 8.73
CA LYS A 77 20.04 -8.46 10.10
C LYS A 77 19.24 -9.35 11.08
N LYS A 78 17.96 -9.67 10.79
CA LYS A 78 17.05 -10.52 11.60
C LYS A 78 16.94 -10.13 13.08
N THR A 79 17.55 -9.02 13.49
CA THR A 79 17.63 -8.54 14.85
C THR A 79 16.50 -7.53 15.04
N GLN A 80 15.58 -7.81 15.96
CA GLN A 80 14.40 -6.96 16.23
C GLN A 80 14.74 -5.78 17.14
N THR A 81 16.02 -5.51 17.37
CA THR A 81 16.46 -4.44 18.25
C THR A 81 16.33 -3.12 17.48
N GLN A 82 15.36 -2.29 17.86
CA GLN A 82 15.17 -0.94 17.33
C GLN A 82 16.20 0.00 17.95
N THR A 83 17.46 -0.15 17.54
CA THR A 83 18.55 0.59 18.17
C THR A 83 18.74 1.97 17.56
N THR A 84 18.31 2.15 16.32
CA THR A 84 18.38 3.42 15.58
C THR A 84 16.99 3.89 15.14
N GLU A 85 16.88 5.15 14.72
CA GLU A 85 15.66 5.64 14.05
C GLU A 85 15.47 4.96 12.70
N GLU A 86 16.55 4.71 11.93
CA GLU A 86 16.54 3.90 10.71
C GLU A 86 15.92 2.49 10.91
N ASP A 87 16.21 1.82 12.03
CA ASP A 87 15.63 0.52 12.37
C ASP A 87 14.11 0.63 12.61
N LYS A 88 13.64 1.74 13.20
CA LYS A 88 12.22 1.99 13.44
C LYS A 88 11.50 2.27 12.13
N ASP A 89 12.08 3.12 11.30
CA ASP A 89 11.58 3.52 10.00
C ASP A 89 11.52 2.31 9.05
N SER A 90 12.57 1.50 9.03
CA SER A 90 12.60 0.23 8.29
C SER A 90 11.50 -0.73 8.78
N ARG A 91 11.30 -0.82 10.11
CA ARG A 91 10.25 -1.67 10.67
C ARG A 91 8.85 -1.18 10.29
N GLU A 92 8.63 0.11 10.19
CA GLU A 92 7.35 0.69 9.74
C GLU A 92 7.00 0.21 8.33
N VAL A 93 7.95 0.28 7.39
CA VAL A 93 7.79 -0.26 6.04
C VAL A 93 7.50 -1.77 6.07
N ILE A 94 8.19 -2.54 6.92
CA ILE A 94 7.92 -3.97 7.07
C ILE A 94 6.53 -4.25 7.64
N ASN A 95 6.08 -3.45 8.61
CA ASN A 95 4.74 -3.58 9.18
C ASN A 95 3.66 -3.26 8.14
N TYR A 96 3.86 -2.22 7.32
CA TYR A 96 2.98 -1.90 6.19
C TYR A 96 2.85 -3.09 5.25
N ARG A 97 3.98 -3.68 4.83
CA ARG A 97 3.98 -4.87 3.97
C ARG A 97 3.22 -6.04 4.59
N LYS A 98 3.42 -6.30 5.88
CA LYS A 98 2.71 -7.36 6.61
C LYS A 98 1.21 -7.09 6.67
N ALA A 99 0.80 -5.86 6.95
CA ALA A 99 -0.60 -5.47 6.97
C ALA A 99 -1.24 -5.65 5.59
N MET A 100 -0.55 -5.26 4.51
CA MET A 100 -1.03 -5.46 3.14
C MET A 100 -1.20 -6.95 2.78
N TYR A 101 -0.21 -7.79 3.08
CA TYR A 101 -0.34 -9.24 2.82
C TYR A 101 -1.45 -9.87 3.67
N PHE A 102 -1.57 -9.46 4.93
CA PHE A 102 -2.67 -9.89 5.78
C PHE A 102 -4.02 -9.50 5.18
N ALA A 103 -4.20 -8.24 4.81
CA ALA A 103 -5.44 -7.73 4.22
C ALA A 103 -5.80 -8.46 2.93
N ILE A 104 -4.84 -8.65 2.01
CA ILE A 104 -5.05 -9.41 0.76
C ILE A 104 -5.53 -10.84 1.08
N SER A 105 -4.90 -11.52 2.04
CA SER A 105 -5.31 -12.87 2.44
C SER A 105 -6.68 -12.94 3.13
N GLU A 106 -7.14 -11.84 3.74
CA GLU A 106 -8.43 -11.77 4.42
C GLU A 106 -9.57 -11.43 3.45
N ILE A 107 -9.33 -10.57 2.45
CA ILE A 107 -10.36 -10.23 1.45
C ILE A 107 -10.72 -11.41 0.54
N GLU A 108 -9.85 -12.41 0.42
CA GLU A 108 -10.15 -13.68 -0.24
C GLU A 108 -11.19 -14.51 0.52
N LYS A 109 -11.37 -14.27 1.83
CA LYS A 109 -12.24 -15.06 2.70
C LYS A 109 -13.55 -14.34 3.04
N LYS A 110 -13.50 -13.01 3.16
CA LYS A 110 -14.63 -12.16 3.58
C LYS A 110 -14.56 -10.80 2.88
N PRO A 111 -15.70 -10.11 2.68
CA PRO A 111 -15.71 -8.74 2.15
C PRO A 111 -14.95 -7.75 3.05
N ILE A 112 -14.54 -6.62 2.47
CA ILE A 112 -13.98 -5.50 3.24
C ILE A 112 -15.04 -4.98 4.20
N ASP A 113 -14.72 -4.97 5.49
CA ASP A 113 -15.57 -4.47 6.56
C ASP A 113 -14.78 -3.63 7.57
N SER A 114 -15.48 -3.04 8.53
CA SER A 114 -14.84 -2.24 9.59
C SER A 114 -13.94 -3.05 10.51
N LYS A 115 -14.12 -4.38 10.55
CA LYS A 115 -13.23 -5.26 11.30
C LYS A 115 -11.88 -5.37 10.60
N LEU A 116 -11.87 -5.59 9.28
CA LEU A 116 -10.64 -5.62 8.49
C LEU A 116 -9.86 -4.31 8.57
N ILE A 117 -10.54 -3.15 8.55
CA ILE A 117 -9.89 -1.83 8.65
C ILE A 117 -9.21 -1.63 10.02
N LYS A 118 -9.72 -2.30 11.07
CA LYS A 118 -9.17 -2.21 12.42
C LYS A 118 -8.01 -3.19 12.66
N ASP A 119 -8.09 -4.38 12.07
CA ASP A 119 -7.16 -5.50 12.27
C ASP A 119 -5.77 -5.19 11.69
#